data_AF-A0A1T1GW36-F1
#
_entry.id   AF-A0A1T1GW36-F1
#
_cell.length_a   1.000
_cell.length_b   1.000
_cell.length_c   1.000
_cell.angle_alpha   90.00
_cell.angle_beta   90.00
_cell.angle_gamma   90.00
#
_symmetry.space_group_name_H-M   'P 1'
#
loop_
_entity.id
_entity.type
_entity.pdbx_description
1 polymer ?
#
loop_
_entity_poly.entity_id
_entity_poly.type
_entity_poly.pdbx_seq_one_letter_code
_entity_poly.pdbx_strand_id
1 'polypeptide(L)' 'MQNALYTTWEAARFLAQWLPLRSQKAWYRYLMINPSKYRSQDGYKLNVQVINGERRYTQATLVAFITAHFK' A
#
# COMPACT_ATOMS: atom_id res chain seq x y z
N MET A 1 -19.71 8.40 -2.67
CA MET A 1 -18.24 8.59 -2.60
C MET A 1 -17.63 7.76 -3.72
N GLN A 2 -16.94 8.38 -4.66
CA GLN A 2 -16.28 7.66 -5.75
C GLN A 2 -15.11 6.90 -5.13
N ASN A 3 -15.12 5.56 -5.19
CA ASN A 3 -14.05 4.73 -4.65
C ASN A 3 -12.78 4.96 -5.48
N ALA A 4 -12.01 5.99 -5.15
CA ALA A 4 -10.74 6.28 -5.82
C ALA A 4 -9.79 5.10 -5.57
N LEU A 5 -9.43 4.44 -6.67
CA LEU A 5 -8.50 3.31 -6.67
C LEU A 5 -7.11 3.82 -7.05
N TYR A 6 -6.22 3.82 -6.06
CA TYR A 6 -4.84 4.23 -6.21
C TYR A 6 -4.07 3.17 -7.00
N THR A 7 -3.30 3.58 -8.00
CA THR A 7 -2.22 2.77 -8.56
C THR A 7 -1.23 2.39 -7.46
N THR A 8 -0.37 1.41 -7.73
CA THR A 8 0.75 1.10 -6.81
C THR A 8 1.67 2.30 -6.60
N TRP A 9 1.86 3.15 -7.62
CA TRP A 9 2.68 4.35 -7.52
C TRP A 9 2.06 5.43 -6.63
N GLU A 10 0.77 5.70 -6.82
CA GLU A 10 0.03 6.68 -6.00
C GLU A 10 -0.11 6.18 -4.56
N ALA A 11 -0.37 4.88 -4.36
CA ALA A 11 -0.39 4.26 -3.05
C ALA A 11 0.97 4.39 -2.36
N ALA A 12 2.08 4.16 -3.06
CA ALA A 12 3.41 4.34 -2.52
C ALA A 12 3.70 5.80 -2.13
N ARG A 13 3.25 6.76 -2.94
CA ARG A 13 3.35 8.19 -2.63
C ARG A 13 2.56 8.53 -1.37
N PHE A 14 1.32 8.04 -1.30
CA PHE A 14 0.44 8.23 -0.15
C PHE A 14 1.08 7.67 1.12
N LEU A 15 1.59 6.44 1.09
CA LEU A 15 2.30 5.86 2.23
C LEU A 15 3.55 6.66 2.62
N ALA A 16 4.33 7.16 1.67
CA ALA A 16 5.52 7.96 1.96
C ALA A 16 5.19 9.30 2.66
N GLN A 17 4.01 9.88 2.42
CA GLN A 17 3.58 11.12 3.07
C GLN A 17 3.25 10.92 4.56
N TRP A 18 2.65 9.78 4.91
CA TRP A 18 2.20 9.50 6.29
C TRP A 18 3.20 8.66 7.09
N LEU A 19 3.96 7.81 6.41
CA LEU A 19 4.98 6.94 6.98
C LEU A 19 6.34 7.24 6.35
N PRO A 20 7.00 8.35 6.75
CA PRO A 20 8.28 8.80 6.18
C PRO A 20 9.47 7.93 6.60
N LEU A 21 9.24 6.70 7.05
CA LEU A 21 10.25 5.69 7.38
C LEU A 21 10.85 5.02 6.12
N ARG A 22 10.21 5.18 4.96
CA ARG A 22 10.67 4.67 3.66
C ARG A 22 10.40 5.71 2.58
N SER A 23 11.29 5.79 1.59
CA SER A 23 11.05 6.57 0.39
C SER A 23 9.87 5.99 -0.42
N GLN A 24 9.25 6.79 -1.28
CA GLN A 24 8.20 6.31 -2.19
C GLN A 24 8.65 5.10 -3.02
N LYS A 25 9.90 5.08 -3.51
CA LYS A 25 10.45 3.94 -4.26
C LYS A 25 10.52 2.67 -3.41
N ALA A 26 10.90 2.80 -2.14
CA ALA A 26 10.93 1.68 -1.21
C ALA A 26 9.50 1.19 -0.90
N TRP A 27 8.53 2.09 -0.73
CA TRP A 27 7.12 1.74 -0.58
C TRP A 27 6.54 1.05 -1.82
N TYR A 28 6.89 1.52 -3.03
CA TYR A 28 6.48 0.87 -4.27
C TYR A 28 6.98 -0.57 -4.34
N ARG A 29 8.28 -0.78 -4.05
CA ARG A 29 8.86 -2.13 -3.99
C ARG A 29 8.19 -2.98 -2.92
N TYR A 30 7.90 -2.40 -1.76
CA TYR A 30 7.17 -3.08 -0.69
C TYR A 30 5.79 -3.57 -1.18
N LEU A 31 5.00 -2.69 -1.80
CA LEU A 31 3.65 -3.02 -2.31
C LEU A 31 3.67 -4.05 -3.44
N MET A 32 4.71 -4.09 -4.26
CA MET A 32 4.88 -5.11 -5.30
C MET A 32 5.12 -6.51 -4.71
N ILE A 33 5.77 -6.57 -3.56
CA ILE A 33 6.17 -7.82 -2.88
C ILE A 33 5.09 -8.28 -1.88
N ASN A 34 4.35 -7.34 -1.28
CA ASN A 34 3.41 -7.60 -0.19
C ASN A 34 2.39 -8.72 -0.47
N PRO A 35 1.71 -8.77 -1.64
CA PRO A 35 0.67 -9.77 -1.87
C PRO A 35 1.14 -11.22 -1.71
N SER A 36 2.42 -11.51 -2.02
CA SER A 36 3.01 -12.84 -1.94
C SER A 36 3.93 -13.06 -0.74
N LYS A 37 4.51 -12.00 -0.16
CA LYS A 37 5.52 -12.12 0.91
C LYS A 37 5.27 -11.21 2.12
N TYR A 38 4.04 -10.78 2.38
CA TYR A 38 3.72 -9.92 3.53
C TYR A 38 4.25 -10.45 4.88
N ARG A 39 4.25 -11.78 5.08
CA ARG A 39 4.76 -12.42 6.31
C ARG A 39 6.25 -12.18 6.56
N SER A 40 7.05 -12.04 5.50
CA SER A 40 8.49 -11.75 5.62
C SER A 40 8.81 -10.25 5.58
N GLN A 41 7.79 -9.40 5.59
CA GLN A 41 7.95 -7.95 5.68
C GLN A 41 7.62 -7.50 7.10
N ASP A 42 6.38 -7.14 7.36
CA ASP A 42 5.86 -6.66 8.66
C ASP A 42 4.62 -7.46 9.12
N GLY A 43 4.29 -8.54 8.40
CA GLY A 43 3.15 -9.39 8.73
C GLY A 43 1.79 -8.80 8.34
N TYR A 44 1.74 -7.59 7.76
CA TYR A 44 0.50 -6.96 7.35
C TYR A 44 0.22 -7.16 5.87
N LYS A 45 -0.86 -7.87 5.54
CA LYS A 45 -1.29 -8.06 4.14
C LYS A 45 -2.21 -6.92 3.71
N LEU A 46 -1.79 -6.12 2.72
CA LEU A 46 -2.68 -5.12 2.14
C LEU A 46 -3.68 -5.77 1.18
N ASN A 47 -4.95 -5.37 1.30
CA ASN A 47 -5.97 -5.72 0.33
C ASN A 47 -5.68 -5.00 -1.00
N VAL A 48 -5.49 -5.79 -2.05
CA VAL A 48 -5.15 -5.32 -3.40
C VAL A 48 -6.18 -5.85 -4.39
N GLN A 49 -6.61 -4.99 -5.30
CA GLN A 49 -7.44 -5.36 -6.45
C GLN A 49 -6.56 -5.39 -7.70
N VAL A 50 -6.83 -6.30 -8.62
CA VAL A 50 -6.16 -6.33 -9.93
C VAL A 50 -7.18 -5.93 -10.99
N ILE A 51 -6.93 -4.82 -11.67
CA ILE A 51 -7.80 -4.28 -12.73
C ILE A 51 -6.92 -4.04 -13.95
N ASN A 52 -7.26 -4.65 -15.08
CA ASN A 52 -6.47 -4.60 -16.33
C ASN A 52 -4.99 -4.98 -16.14
N GLY A 53 -4.72 -5.96 -15.27
CA GLY A 53 -3.34 -6.40 -14.95
C GLY A 53 -2.59 -5.49 -13.98
N GLU A 54 -3.16 -4.37 -13.56
CA GLU A 54 -2.54 -3.43 -12.64
C GLU A 54 -3.09 -3.57 -11.22
N ARG A 55 -2.19 -3.46 -10.23
CA ARG A 55 -2.56 -3.46 -8.81
C ARG A 55 -3.14 -2.11 -8.40
N ARG A 56 -4.28 -2.17 -7.75
CA ARG A 56 -5.09 -1.05 -7.28
C ARG A 56 -5.40 -1.18 -5.79
N TYR A 57 -5.36 -0.06 -5.08
CA TYR A 57 -5.59 0.01 -3.63
C TYR A 57 -6.69 1.02 -3.32
N THR A 58 -7.56 0.68 -2.38
CA THR A 58 -8.54 1.63 -1.85
C THR A 58 -7.88 2.53 -0.82
N GLN A 59 -8.37 3.76 -0.68
CA GLN A 59 -7.94 4.66 0.41
C GLN A 59 -8.11 4.01 1.78
N ALA A 60 -9.21 3.29 2.00
CA ALA A 60 -9.50 2.60 3.26
C ALA A 60 -8.41 1.59 3.64
N THR A 61 -7.92 0.79 2.68
CA THR A 61 -6.81 -0.15 2.93
C THR A 61 -5.54 0.59 3.34
N LEU A 62 -5.20 1.69 2.65
CA LEU A 62 -3.99 2.47 2.95
C LEU A 62 -4.08 3.15 4.32
N VAL A 63 -5.22 3.72 4.67
CA VAL A 63 -5.45 4.36 5.98
C VAL A 63 -5.40 3.33 7.11
N ALA A 64 -6.01 2.15 6.93
CA ALA A 64 -5.94 1.07 7.91
C ALA A 64 -4.49 0.62 8.16
N PHE A 65 -3.71 0.47 7.08
CA PHE A 65 -2.30 0.11 7.16
C PHE A 65 -1.46 1.17 7.90
N ILE A 66 -1.68 2.45 7.61
CA ILE A 66 -1.03 3.57 8.29
C ILE A 66 -1.38 3.57 9.79
N THR A 67 -2.66 3.43 10.11
CA THR A 67 -3.13 3.41 11.50
C THR A 67 -2.50 2.27 12.31
N ALA A 68 -2.29 1.11 11.67
CA ALA A 68 -1.61 -0.02 12.30
C ALA A 68 -0.12 0.23 12.60
N HIS A 69 0.52 1.18 11.92
CA HIS A 69 1.94 1.55 12.15
C HIS A 69 2.14 2.64 13.22
N PHE A 70 1.06 3.28 13.67
CA PHE A 70 1.11 4.29 14.74
C PHE A 70 0.71 3.75 16.12
N LYS A 71 0.42 2.45 16.23
CA LYS A 71 0.13 1.76 17.50
C LYS A 71 1.35 1.00 17.97
#